data_AF-A0A0D0NNH7-F1
#
_entry.id   AF-A0A0D0NNH7-F1
#
_cell.length_a   1.000
_cell.length_b   1.000
_cell.length_c   1.000
_cell.angle_alpha   90.00
_cell.angle_beta   90.00
_cell.angle_gamma   90.00
#
_symmetry.space_group_name_H-M   'P 1'
#
loop_
_entity.id
_entity.type
_entity.pdbx_description
1 polymer ?
#
loop_
_entity_poly.entity_id
_entity_poly.type
_entity_poly.pdbx_seq_one_letter_code
_entity_poly.pdbx_strand_id
1 'polypeptide(L)'
;MLPTTRTLRLSLYTLLILAGAAVAATLAMRHAERAALEEDAHRASQQLALYANSLHTLIERYRALPAVLALDPELRSALKGPVEGAQQDALNRKLEQINGAAQSSTLELLDHNGLAVAASNWQLPSSYVGHNYGFRPYFIQTRTQGTGRFYAVGVTSGIPGYFLSSAVTGDHGEFLGAMVVKLEFPELEREWRQGSDTLLVSDARGIVFIANRPGWRYRHLQPLTDSDRAELKTTRQYDKQPLQPLAIESLRRFDDNSHLARVAAPNGTADYLWESLPLSAEGWTLHLLRHPQIAFEDLRNAGLAAAGSWLALVFLLLFLNQRWRLAKLRQRSREELERLVEVRTRDLRTAQDGLVQSAKLAALGQMSAALAHEINQPLTAQRMQLATLRLLLDHGRVDDAYKALKPVDDMLTRMAALTGHLKTFARKSPSGLRERLDLAAVVDQALQLLDTRLRDEQVSTVLHLTRPAWVRGDAIRLEQVLINLLRNALDAMAGQPLKRLEVRLEADEQLWRLCVSDSGCGIAEEHLAQVFDPFFTTKAVGDGLGLGLAVSFAIIHESGGRLTADNHEHGAVFCVTLPIDQEAQLHA
;
A
#
# COMPACT_ATOMS: atom_id res chain seq x y z
N MET A 1 14.14 -11.60 40.35
CA MET A 1 12.75 -11.18 40.06
C MET A 1 12.33 -11.80 38.73
N LEU A 2 11.22 -12.55 38.71
CA LEU A 2 11.03 -13.71 37.84
C LEU A 2 10.71 -13.40 36.35
N PRO A 3 11.35 -14.08 35.38
CA PRO A 3 11.07 -13.99 33.93
C PRO A 3 9.76 -14.66 33.48
N THR A 4 8.96 -15.19 34.42
CA THR A 4 7.78 -16.04 34.15
C THR A 4 6.60 -15.30 33.51
N THR A 5 6.50 -13.98 33.64
CA THR A 5 5.35 -13.22 33.09
C THR A 5 5.43 -13.00 31.58
N ARG A 6 6.65 -12.93 31.00
CA ARG A 6 6.84 -12.71 29.56
C ARG A 6 6.64 -13.98 28.75
N THR A 7 7.14 -15.11 29.24
CA THR A 7 6.95 -16.41 28.59
C THR A 7 5.49 -16.82 28.59
N LEU A 8 4.75 -16.62 29.70
CA LEU A 8 3.31 -16.88 29.77
C LEU A 8 2.49 -16.06 28.77
N ARG A 9 2.85 -14.78 28.57
CA ARG A 9 2.15 -13.90 27.61
C ARG A 9 2.41 -14.34 26.17
N LEU A 10 3.66 -14.70 25.86
CA LEU A 10 4.04 -15.21 24.54
C LEU A 10 3.32 -16.52 24.23
N SER A 11 3.29 -17.47 25.17
CA SER A 11 2.57 -18.72 24.97
C SER A 11 1.06 -18.52 24.82
N LEU A 12 0.46 -17.57 25.56
CA LEU A 12 -0.95 -17.21 25.39
C LEU A 12 -1.24 -16.65 23.99
N TYR A 13 -0.41 -15.75 23.46
CA TYR A 13 -0.60 -15.23 22.11
C TYR A 13 -0.42 -16.30 21.03
N THR A 14 0.58 -17.17 21.17
CA THR A 14 0.75 -18.30 20.25
C THR A 14 -0.46 -19.23 20.27
N LEU A 15 -0.99 -19.53 21.45
CA LEU A 15 -2.21 -20.34 21.61
C LEU A 15 -3.41 -19.69 20.92
N LEU A 16 -3.62 -18.37 21.10
CA LEU A 16 -4.70 -17.63 20.46
C LEU A 16 -4.58 -17.63 18.93
N ILE A 17 -3.36 -17.48 18.39
CA ILE A 17 -3.12 -17.52 16.95
C ILE A 17 -3.43 -18.90 16.38
N LEU A 18 -2.96 -19.97 17.06
CA LEU A 18 -3.25 -21.35 16.65
C LEU A 18 -4.74 -21.69 16.76
N ALA A 19 -5.41 -21.23 17.83
CA ALA A 19 -6.86 -21.39 17.98
C ALA A 19 -7.61 -20.67 16.86
N GLY A 20 -7.20 -19.44 16.50
CA GLY A 20 -7.76 -18.71 15.37
C GLY A 20 -7.57 -19.44 14.03
N ALA A 21 -6.39 -20.04 13.80
CA ALA A 21 -6.13 -20.84 12.60
C ALA A 21 -7.01 -22.10 12.55
N ALA A 22 -7.18 -22.79 13.69
CA ALA A 22 -8.04 -23.97 13.78
C ALA A 22 -9.51 -23.62 13.53
N VAL A 23 -9.99 -22.49 14.07
CA VAL A 23 -11.36 -21.99 13.82
C VAL A 23 -11.53 -21.63 12.34
N ALA A 24 -10.59 -20.89 11.74
CA ALA A 24 -10.63 -20.54 10.33
C ALA A 24 -10.64 -21.78 9.43
N ALA A 25 -9.78 -22.76 9.71
CA ALA A 25 -9.74 -24.04 9.00
C ALA A 25 -11.05 -24.81 9.12
N THR A 26 -11.62 -24.92 10.31
CA THR A 26 -12.87 -25.65 10.56
C THR A 26 -14.05 -24.98 9.84
N LEU A 27 -14.11 -23.65 9.86
CA LEU A 27 -15.15 -22.89 9.13
C LEU A 27 -15.01 -23.08 7.62
N ALA A 28 -13.78 -23.01 7.08
CA ALA A 28 -13.53 -23.22 5.67
C ALA A 28 -13.85 -24.65 5.22
N MET A 29 -13.47 -25.66 6.02
CA MET A 29 -13.83 -27.07 5.77
C MET A 29 -15.35 -27.27 5.73
N ARG A 30 -16.07 -26.71 6.72
CA ARG A 30 -17.54 -26.77 6.75
C ARG A 30 -18.17 -26.05 5.57
N HIS A 31 -17.62 -24.92 5.16
CA HIS A 31 -18.13 -24.19 3.99
C HIS A 31 -17.89 -24.98 2.69
N ALA A 32 -16.69 -25.54 2.52
CA ALA A 32 -16.34 -26.38 1.38
C ALA A 32 -17.22 -27.64 1.30
N GLU A 33 -17.46 -28.31 2.42
CA GLU A 33 -18.38 -29.46 2.51
C GLU A 33 -19.79 -29.07 2.06
N ARG A 34 -20.31 -27.93 2.52
CA ARG A 34 -21.65 -27.46 2.13
C ARG A 34 -21.72 -27.16 0.64
N ALA A 35 -20.74 -26.44 0.11
CA ALA A 35 -20.67 -26.09 -1.31
C ALA A 35 -20.54 -27.34 -2.19
N ALA A 36 -19.73 -28.32 -1.78
CA ALA A 36 -19.58 -29.58 -2.51
C ALA A 36 -20.89 -30.38 -2.57
N LEU A 37 -21.63 -30.47 -1.46
CA LEU A 37 -22.93 -31.14 -1.44
C LEU A 37 -23.99 -30.43 -2.29
N GLU A 38 -24.01 -29.09 -2.27
CA GLU A 38 -24.93 -28.28 -3.09
C GLU A 38 -24.63 -28.43 -4.59
N GLU A 39 -23.36 -28.47 -4.97
CA GLU A 39 -22.91 -28.74 -6.34
C GLU A 39 -23.27 -30.18 -6.78
N ASP A 40 -23.05 -31.17 -5.91
CA ASP A 40 -23.44 -32.56 -6.18
C ASP A 40 -24.96 -32.72 -6.34
N ALA A 41 -25.76 -31.98 -5.54
CA ALA A 41 -27.22 -31.94 -5.64
C ALA A 41 -27.67 -31.40 -6.99
N HIS A 42 -27.05 -30.29 -7.44
CA HIS A 42 -27.37 -29.71 -8.74
C HIS A 42 -27.06 -30.66 -9.89
N ARG A 43 -25.91 -31.34 -9.86
CA ARG A 43 -25.55 -32.36 -10.87
C ARG A 43 -26.50 -33.55 -10.85
N ALA A 44 -26.88 -34.04 -9.66
CA ALA A 44 -27.82 -35.12 -9.51
C ALA A 44 -29.21 -34.75 -10.07
N SER A 45 -29.67 -33.51 -9.86
CA SER A 45 -30.92 -33.00 -10.43
C SER A 45 -30.89 -32.96 -11.97
N GLN A 46 -29.78 -32.49 -12.57
CA GLN A 46 -29.60 -32.50 -14.03
C GLN A 46 -29.61 -33.93 -14.60
N GLN A 47 -28.93 -34.86 -13.94
CA GLN A 47 -28.91 -36.28 -14.35
C GLN A 47 -30.30 -36.93 -14.20
N LEU A 48 -31.03 -36.60 -13.14
CA LEU A 48 -32.39 -37.05 -12.91
C LEU A 48 -33.35 -36.58 -14.01
N ALA A 49 -33.19 -35.34 -14.50
CA ALA A 49 -33.95 -34.82 -15.64
C ALA A 49 -33.68 -35.61 -16.94
N LEU A 50 -32.43 -36.06 -17.17
CA LEU A 50 -32.10 -36.92 -18.32
C LEU A 50 -32.79 -38.29 -18.22
N TYR A 51 -32.81 -38.91 -17.03
CA TYR A 51 -33.52 -40.16 -16.82
C TYR A 51 -35.04 -40.01 -17.00
N ALA A 52 -35.62 -38.91 -16.51
CA ALA A 52 -37.03 -38.59 -16.73
C ALA A 52 -37.35 -38.46 -18.22
N ASN A 53 -36.49 -37.79 -18.99
CA ASN A 53 -36.68 -37.67 -20.44
C ASN A 53 -36.61 -39.02 -21.17
N SER A 54 -35.71 -39.93 -20.75
CA SER A 54 -35.63 -41.29 -21.31
C SER A 54 -36.90 -42.09 -21.02
N LEU A 55 -37.39 -42.07 -19.78
CA LEU A 55 -38.65 -42.73 -19.39
C LEU A 55 -39.85 -42.15 -20.16
N HIS A 56 -39.93 -40.82 -20.28
CA HIS A 56 -40.98 -40.15 -21.04
C HIS A 56 -40.96 -40.57 -22.52
N THR A 57 -39.79 -40.54 -23.16
CA THR A 57 -39.63 -40.96 -24.56
C THR A 57 -40.07 -42.41 -24.78
N LEU A 58 -39.72 -43.30 -23.85
CA LEU A 58 -40.12 -44.71 -23.92
C LEU A 58 -41.65 -44.86 -23.84
N ILE A 59 -42.32 -44.15 -22.93
CA ILE A 59 -43.78 -44.19 -22.79
C ILE A 59 -44.47 -43.59 -24.02
N GLU A 60 -44.01 -42.43 -24.50
CA GLU A 60 -44.59 -41.75 -25.66
C GLU A 60 -44.50 -42.60 -26.94
N ARG A 61 -43.39 -43.34 -27.13
CA ARG A 61 -43.21 -44.25 -28.27
C ARG A 61 -44.36 -45.24 -28.44
N TYR A 62 -44.96 -45.70 -27.34
CA TYR A 62 -46.04 -46.69 -27.36
C TYR A 62 -47.44 -46.10 -27.11
N ARG A 63 -47.55 -44.82 -26.75
CA ARG A 63 -48.84 -44.17 -26.43
C ARG A 63 -49.83 -44.22 -27.60
N ALA A 64 -49.34 -44.04 -28.83
CA ALA A 64 -50.18 -44.03 -30.03
C ALA A 64 -50.67 -45.42 -30.46
N LEU A 65 -49.97 -46.49 -30.07
CA LEU A 65 -50.23 -47.85 -30.55
C LEU A 65 -51.66 -48.33 -30.27
N PRO A 66 -52.19 -48.31 -29.02
CA PRO A 66 -53.55 -48.75 -28.76
C PRO A 66 -54.60 -47.89 -29.47
N ALA A 67 -54.34 -46.59 -29.65
CA ALA A 67 -55.25 -45.68 -30.35
C ALA A 67 -55.34 -45.98 -31.86
N VAL A 68 -54.20 -46.28 -32.50
CA VAL A 68 -54.15 -46.68 -33.92
C VAL A 68 -54.85 -48.03 -34.11
N LEU A 69 -54.58 -49.00 -33.23
CA LEU A 69 -55.19 -50.32 -33.29
C LEU A 69 -56.69 -50.29 -32.98
N ALA A 70 -57.16 -49.37 -32.14
CA ALA A 70 -58.59 -49.19 -31.88
C ALA A 70 -59.39 -48.76 -33.13
N LEU A 71 -58.73 -48.24 -34.17
CA LEU A 71 -59.34 -47.89 -35.45
C LEU A 71 -59.42 -49.07 -36.44
N ASP A 72 -58.76 -50.20 -36.13
CA ASP A 72 -58.72 -51.35 -37.02
C ASP A 72 -60.13 -51.95 -37.23
N PRO A 73 -60.62 -52.07 -38.48
CA PRO A 73 -61.99 -52.52 -38.75
C PRO A 73 -62.28 -53.94 -38.26
N GLU A 74 -61.29 -54.83 -38.28
CA GLU A 74 -61.45 -56.22 -37.86
C GLU A 74 -61.56 -56.32 -36.34
N LEU A 75 -60.72 -55.57 -35.60
CA LEU A 75 -60.81 -55.48 -34.15
C LEU A 75 -62.13 -54.84 -33.71
N ARG A 76 -62.58 -53.77 -34.38
CA ARG A 76 -63.86 -53.10 -34.12
C ARG A 76 -65.05 -54.03 -34.40
N SER A 77 -65.03 -54.74 -35.54
CA SER A 77 -66.11 -55.65 -35.91
C SER A 77 -66.21 -56.84 -34.97
N ALA A 78 -65.08 -57.34 -34.45
CA ALA A 78 -65.06 -58.43 -33.49
C ALA A 78 -65.82 -58.11 -32.21
N LEU A 79 -65.74 -56.87 -31.73
CA LEU A 79 -66.39 -56.44 -30.48
C LEU A 79 -67.89 -56.18 -30.59
N LYS A 80 -68.49 -56.29 -31.79
CA LYS A 80 -69.95 -56.16 -31.97
C LYS A 80 -70.74 -57.40 -31.50
N GLY A 81 -70.06 -58.52 -31.22
CA GLY A 81 -70.67 -59.77 -30.77
C GLY A 81 -69.71 -60.64 -29.95
N PRO A 82 -70.13 -61.85 -29.53
CA PRO A 82 -69.25 -62.78 -28.82
C PRO A 82 -68.12 -63.27 -29.76
N VAL A 83 -66.89 -63.25 -29.25
CA VAL A 83 -65.68 -63.64 -29.98
C VAL A 83 -65.28 -65.05 -29.56
N GLU A 84 -65.49 -66.05 -30.42
CA GLU A 84 -65.22 -67.45 -30.12
C GLU A 84 -64.60 -68.20 -31.32
N GLY A 85 -63.93 -69.32 -31.04
CA GLY A 85 -63.41 -70.24 -32.06
C GLY A 85 -62.46 -69.59 -33.06
N ALA A 86 -62.73 -69.78 -34.36
CA ALA A 86 -61.85 -69.33 -35.44
C ALA A 86 -61.62 -67.80 -35.47
N GLN A 87 -62.59 -67.01 -35.02
CA GLN A 87 -62.46 -65.54 -34.97
C GLN A 87 -61.46 -65.11 -33.89
N GLN A 88 -61.52 -65.74 -32.71
CA GLN A 88 -60.56 -65.50 -31.62
C GLN A 88 -59.14 -65.85 -32.05
N ASP A 89 -58.94 -66.98 -32.71
CA ASP A 89 -57.63 -67.41 -33.22
C ASP A 89 -57.06 -66.43 -34.26
N ALA A 90 -57.91 -65.88 -35.14
CA ALA A 90 -57.48 -64.88 -36.13
C ALA A 90 -57.02 -63.58 -35.45
N LEU A 91 -57.78 -63.08 -34.47
CA LEU A 91 -57.43 -61.88 -33.71
C LEU A 91 -56.15 -62.07 -32.89
N ASN A 92 -56.00 -63.23 -32.27
CA ASN A 92 -54.80 -63.61 -31.51
C ASN A 92 -53.53 -63.56 -32.37
N ARG A 93 -53.56 -64.20 -33.56
CA ARG A 93 -52.42 -64.16 -34.51
C ARG A 93 -52.15 -62.75 -35.02
N LYS A 94 -53.20 -61.96 -35.27
CA LYS A 94 -53.06 -60.57 -35.69
C LYS A 94 -52.35 -59.73 -34.62
N LEU A 95 -52.79 -59.80 -33.37
CA LEU A 95 -52.15 -59.10 -32.26
C LEU A 95 -50.72 -59.59 -32.01
N GLU A 96 -50.47 -60.89 -32.15
CA GLU A 96 -49.12 -61.47 -32.07
C GLU A 96 -48.18 -60.91 -33.15
N GLN A 97 -48.62 -60.87 -34.41
CA GLN A 97 -47.85 -60.32 -35.53
C GLN A 97 -47.56 -58.82 -35.35
N ILE A 98 -48.57 -58.04 -34.94
CA ILE A 98 -48.43 -56.61 -34.69
C ILE A 98 -47.48 -56.37 -33.50
N ASN A 99 -47.62 -57.13 -32.41
CA ASN A 99 -46.73 -57.03 -31.25
C ASN A 99 -45.29 -57.37 -31.61
N GLY A 100 -45.07 -58.37 -32.48
CA GLY A 100 -43.74 -58.73 -32.99
C GLY A 100 -43.06 -57.59 -33.76
N ALA A 101 -43.82 -56.80 -34.53
CA ALA A 101 -43.30 -55.64 -35.24
C ALA A 101 -43.14 -54.40 -34.34
N ALA A 102 -44.08 -54.16 -33.43
CA ALA A 102 -44.05 -53.03 -32.50
C ALA A 102 -43.03 -53.21 -31.37
N GLN A 103 -42.61 -54.45 -31.11
CA GLN A 103 -41.77 -54.83 -29.96
C GLN A 103 -42.33 -54.28 -28.64
N SER A 104 -43.66 -54.30 -28.48
CA SER A 104 -44.30 -54.11 -27.17
C SER A 104 -44.26 -55.40 -26.36
N SER A 105 -44.49 -55.33 -25.05
CA SER A 105 -44.51 -56.54 -24.22
C SER A 105 -45.74 -57.40 -24.54
N THR A 106 -46.94 -56.85 -24.44
CA THR A 106 -48.18 -57.54 -24.86
C THR A 106 -49.23 -56.57 -25.37
N LEU A 107 -50.05 -57.04 -26.31
CA LEU A 107 -51.27 -56.39 -26.80
C LEU A 107 -52.48 -57.23 -26.42
N GLU A 108 -53.54 -56.59 -25.97
CA GLU A 108 -54.79 -57.26 -25.60
C GLU A 108 -56.01 -56.46 -26.07
N LEU A 109 -57.03 -57.18 -26.52
CA LEU A 109 -58.34 -56.63 -26.89
C LEU A 109 -59.34 -57.04 -25.83
N LEU A 110 -59.93 -56.05 -25.16
CA LEU A 110 -60.93 -56.22 -24.12
C LEU A 110 -62.32 -55.87 -24.65
N ASP A 111 -63.33 -56.64 -24.28
CA ASP A 111 -64.73 -56.33 -24.58
C ASP A 111 -65.33 -55.23 -23.69
N HIS A 112 -66.60 -54.91 -23.87
CA HIS A 112 -67.33 -53.88 -23.10
C HIS A 112 -67.38 -54.15 -21.58
N ASN A 113 -67.17 -55.40 -21.13
CA ASN A 113 -67.13 -55.81 -19.73
C ASN A 113 -65.70 -55.98 -19.20
N GLY A 114 -64.69 -55.80 -20.05
CA GLY A 114 -63.28 -55.98 -19.72
C GLY A 114 -62.78 -57.42 -19.84
N LEU A 115 -63.52 -58.33 -20.48
CA LEU A 115 -63.03 -59.67 -20.81
C LEU A 115 -62.01 -59.59 -21.95
N ALA A 116 -60.83 -60.13 -21.76
CA ALA A 116 -59.84 -60.25 -22.81
C ALA A 116 -60.27 -61.31 -23.85
N VAL A 117 -60.71 -60.83 -25.01
CA VAL A 117 -61.18 -61.67 -26.11
C VAL A 117 -60.07 -62.07 -27.07
N ALA A 118 -58.97 -61.32 -27.12
CA ALA A 118 -57.78 -61.67 -27.87
C ALA A 118 -56.53 -61.07 -27.22
N ALA A 119 -55.39 -61.74 -27.34
CA ALA A 119 -54.11 -61.22 -26.83
C ALA A 119 -52.92 -61.73 -27.65
N SER A 120 -51.83 -60.94 -27.69
CA SER A 120 -50.61 -61.33 -28.40
C SER A 120 -49.85 -62.46 -27.71
N ASN A 121 -50.08 -62.70 -26.42
CA ASN A 121 -49.45 -63.77 -25.63
C ASN A 121 -50.33 -65.03 -25.50
N TRP A 122 -51.31 -65.20 -26.39
CA TRP A 122 -52.33 -66.24 -26.31
C TRP A 122 -51.77 -67.68 -26.22
N GLN A 123 -50.59 -67.94 -26.80
CA GLN A 123 -49.92 -69.24 -26.77
C GLN A 123 -49.15 -69.51 -25.48
N LEU A 124 -48.94 -68.49 -24.64
CA LEU A 124 -48.13 -68.61 -23.43
C LEU A 124 -48.99 -69.06 -22.24
N PRO A 125 -48.40 -69.75 -21.24
CA PRO A 125 -49.11 -70.08 -19.99
C PRO A 125 -49.66 -68.85 -19.24
N SER A 126 -49.10 -67.68 -19.53
CA SER A 126 -49.51 -66.37 -18.98
C SER A 126 -50.54 -65.64 -19.85
N SER A 127 -51.20 -66.33 -20.79
CA SER A 127 -52.20 -65.78 -21.70
C SER A 127 -53.27 -64.97 -20.98
N TYR A 128 -53.59 -63.81 -21.54
CA TYR A 128 -54.62 -62.94 -20.99
C TYR A 128 -56.03 -63.33 -21.46
N VAL A 129 -56.15 -64.08 -22.56
CA VAL A 129 -57.43 -64.51 -23.14
C VAL A 129 -58.28 -65.22 -22.07
N GLY A 130 -59.56 -64.85 -21.99
CA GLY A 130 -60.53 -65.44 -21.06
C GLY A 130 -60.50 -64.86 -19.64
N HIS A 131 -59.61 -63.92 -19.34
CA HIS A 131 -59.58 -63.23 -18.04
C HIS A 131 -60.28 -61.87 -18.11
N ASN A 132 -60.96 -61.49 -17.03
CA ASN A 132 -61.64 -60.20 -16.92
C ASN A 132 -60.79 -59.17 -16.16
N TYR A 133 -60.60 -58.01 -16.78
CA TYR A 133 -59.85 -56.87 -16.26
C TYR A 133 -60.70 -55.60 -16.09
N GLY A 134 -62.04 -55.72 -16.12
CA GLY A 134 -62.97 -54.60 -16.02
C GLY A 134 -62.86 -53.80 -14.72
N PHE A 135 -62.29 -54.41 -13.67
CA PHE A 135 -62.01 -53.75 -12.39
C PHE A 135 -60.73 -52.89 -12.41
N ARG A 136 -59.89 -52.99 -13.45
CA ARG A 136 -58.61 -52.29 -13.49
C ARG A 136 -58.82 -50.81 -13.83
N PRO A 137 -58.09 -49.89 -13.16
CA PRO A 137 -58.22 -48.46 -13.41
C PRO A 137 -58.04 -48.05 -14.88
N TYR A 138 -57.12 -48.67 -15.64
CA TYR A 138 -56.92 -48.34 -17.06
C TYR A 138 -58.19 -48.62 -17.90
N PHE A 139 -58.93 -49.69 -17.60
CA PHE A 139 -60.18 -50.00 -18.30
C PHE A 139 -61.31 -49.05 -17.90
N ILE A 140 -61.46 -48.78 -16.60
CA ILE A 140 -62.47 -47.85 -16.07
C ILE A 140 -62.26 -46.44 -16.63
N GLN A 141 -61.00 -45.97 -16.66
CA GLN A 141 -60.62 -44.70 -17.28
C GLN A 141 -60.95 -44.71 -18.78
N THR A 142 -60.56 -45.75 -19.50
CA THR A 142 -60.84 -45.85 -20.95
C THR A 142 -62.33 -45.80 -21.26
N ARG A 143 -63.17 -46.48 -20.48
CA ARG A 143 -64.62 -46.45 -20.64
C ARG A 143 -65.24 -45.06 -20.38
N THR A 144 -64.64 -44.27 -19.49
CA THR A 144 -65.21 -42.96 -19.06
C THR A 144 -64.58 -41.76 -19.77
N GLN A 145 -63.31 -41.86 -20.16
CA GLN A 145 -62.48 -40.77 -20.69
C GLN A 145 -61.96 -41.07 -22.11
N GLY A 146 -62.20 -42.27 -22.66
CA GLY A 146 -61.71 -42.71 -23.96
C GLY A 146 -60.27 -43.25 -23.96
N THR A 147 -59.48 -42.91 -22.95
CA THR A 147 -58.11 -43.45 -22.76
C THR A 147 -57.89 -43.76 -21.29
N GLY A 148 -56.92 -44.63 -21.00
CA GLY A 148 -56.62 -45.02 -19.64
C GLY A 148 -55.20 -45.52 -19.47
N ARG A 149 -54.69 -45.38 -18.25
CA ARG A 149 -53.33 -45.74 -17.89
C ARG A 149 -53.22 -46.20 -16.46
N PHE A 150 -52.37 -47.19 -16.22
CA PHE A 150 -52.19 -47.73 -14.88
C PHE A 150 -50.91 -48.55 -14.79
N TYR A 151 -50.14 -48.38 -13.73
CA TYR A 151 -49.08 -49.33 -13.39
C TYR A 151 -49.65 -50.43 -12.50
N ALA A 152 -49.37 -51.70 -12.80
CA ALA A 152 -49.73 -52.80 -11.92
C ALA A 152 -48.84 -54.03 -12.09
N VAL A 153 -48.78 -54.83 -11.03
CA VAL A 153 -48.38 -56.22 -11.11
C VAL A 153 -49.49 -57.01 -11.81
N GLY A 154 -49.14 -57.66 -12.93
CA GLY A 154 -50.11 -58.46 -13.68
C GLY A 154 -50.68 -59.58 -12.80
N VAL A 155 -52.01 -59.64 -12.66
CA VAL A 155 -52.67 -60.68 -11.84
C VAL A 155 -52.52 -62.08 -12.44
N THR A 156 -52.37 -62.15 -13.77
CA THR A 156 -52.18 -63.40 -14.52
C THR A 156 -50.69 -63.72 -14.67
N SER A 157 -49.88 -62.75 -15.13
CA SER A 157 -48.46 -62.99 -15.42
C SER A 157 -47.53 -62.87 -14.20
N GLY A 158 -47.94 -62.19 -13.13
CA GLY A 158 -47.06 -61.82 -12.00
C GLY A 158 -45.99 -60.77 -12.33
N ILE A 159 -45.78 -60.47 -13.61
CA ILE A 159 -44.80 -59.49 -14.09
C ILE A 159 -45.40 -58.08 -14.04
N PRO A 160 -44.72 -57.12 -13.38
CA PRO A 160 -45.13 -55.71 -13.36
C PRO A 160 -45.05 -55.07 -14.74
N GLY A 161 -45.99 -54.17 -15.02
CA GLY A 161 -45.98 -53.38 -16.24
C GLY A 161 -46.84 -52.14 -16.15
N TYR A 162 -46.62 -51.24 -17.10
CA TYR A 162 -47.44 -50.05 -17.32
C TYR A 162 -48.41 -50.30 -18.46
N PHE A 163 -49.70 -50.23 -18.16
CA PHE A 163 -50.80 -50.47 -19.08
C PHE A 163 -51.25 -49.14 -19.67
N LEU A 164 -51.32 -49.05 -20.99
CA LEU A 164 -51.90 -47.95 -21.73
C LEU A 164 -53.06 -48.48 -22.56
N SER A 165 -54.19 -47.79 -22.55
CA SER A 165 -55.42 -48.26 -23.18
C SER A 165 -56.16 -47.14 -23.91
N SER A 166 -56.81 -47.51 -25.00
CA SER A 166 -57.64 -46.63 -25.82
C SER A 166 -58.98 -47.30 -26.11
N ALA A 167 -60.04 -46.51 -26.13
CA ALA A 167 -61.39 -47.00 -26.36
C ALA A 167 -61.53 -47.43 -27.82
N VAL A 168 -62.15 -48.60 -28.01
CA VAL A 168 -62.63 -49.05 -29.30
C VAL A 168 -64.09 -48.65 -29.38
N THR A 169 -64.40 -47.72 -30.28
CA THR A 169 -65.75 -47.17 -30.43
C THR A 169 -66.44 -47.69 -31.68
N GLY A 170 -67.76 -47.87 -31.58
CA GLY A 170 -68.58 -48.19 -32.73
C GLY A 170 -68.89 -46.98 -33.59
N ASP A 171 -69.77 -47.16 -34.56
CA ASP A 171 -70.03 -46.16 -35.60
C ASP A 171 -70.88 -44.98 -35.07
N HIS A 172 -71.52 -45.15 -33.91
CA HIS A 172 -72.29 -44.12 -33.21
C HIS A 172 -71.58 -43.57 -31.97
N GLY A 173 -70.29 -43.89 -31.79
CA GLY A 173 -69.48 -43.43 -30.65
C GLY A 173 -69.69 -44.24 -29.37
N GLU A 174 -70.43 -45.34 -29.43
CA GLU A 174 -70.63 -46.26 -28.31
C GLU A 174 -69.33 -47.00 -27.95
N PHE A 175 -69.12 -47.26 -26.66
CA PHE A 175 -67.97 -48.02 -26.18
C PHE A 175 -68.16 -49.52 -26.45
N LEU A 176 -67.37 -50.08 -27.37
CA LEU A 176 -67.40 -51.52 -27.68
C LEU A 176 -66.41 -52.32 -26.82
N GLY A 177 -65.33 -51.67 -26.38
CA GLY A 177 -64.26 -52.30 -25.62
C GLY A 177 -63.00 -51.44 -25.58
N ALA A 178 -61.87 -52.03 -25.22
CA ALA A 178 -60.60 -51.33 -25.10
C ALA A 178 -59.46 -52.10 -25.75
N MET A 179 -58.63 -51.38 -26.52
CA MET A 179 -57.33 -51.89 -26.95
C MET A 179 -56.30 -51.48 -25.90
N VAL A 180 -55.51 -52.44 -25.42
CA VAL A 180 -54.54 -52.20 -24.35
C VAL A 180 -53.17 -52.72 -24.78
N VAL A 181 -52.15 -51.93 -24.48
CA VAL A 181 -50.75 -52.33 -24.54
C VAL A 181 -50.18 -52.35 -23.14
N LYS A 182 -49.48 -53.43 -22.79
CA LYS A 182 -48.66 -53.50 -21.59
C LYS A 182 -47.22 -53.24 -21.97
N LEU A 183 -46.59 -52.33 -21.25
CA LEU A 183 -45.17 -52.02 -21.34
C LEU A 183 -44.45 -52.59 -20.13
N GLU A 184 -43.32 -53.23 -20.38
CA GLU A 184 -42.41 -53.68 -19.34
C GLU A 184 -41.11 -52.86 -19.45
N PHE A 185 -40.42 -52.66 -18.34
CA PHE A 185 -39.22 -51.81 -18.27
C PHE A 185 -37.88 -52.56 -18.10
N PRO A 186 -37.68 -53.80 -18.59
CA PRO A 186 -36.45 -54.55 -18.30
C PRO A 186 -35.23 -53.99 -19.03
N GLU A 187 -35.41 -53.30 -20.16
CA GLU A 187 -34.33 -52.60 -20.88
C GLU A 187 -33.91 -51.33 -20.13
N LEU A 188 -34.89 -50.53 -19.73
CA LEU A 188 -34.67 -49.32 -18.95
C LEU A 188 -33.95 -49.62 -17.63
N GLU A 189 -34.38 -50.66 -16.90
CA GLU A 189 -33.70 -51.09 -15.68
C GLU A 189 -32.26 -51.58 -15.93
N ARG A 190 -31.98 -52.19 -17.09
CA ARG A 190 -30.62 -52.63 -17.47
C ARG A 190 -29.72 -51.45 -17.83
N GLU A 191 -30.22 -50.48 -18.57
CA GLU A 191 -29.48 -49.24 -18.89
C GLU A 191 -29.14 -48.49 -17.60
N TRP A 192 -30.11 -48.32 -16.70
CA TRP A 192 -29.92 -47.64 -15.43
C TRP A 192 -28.99 -48.38 -14.46
N ARG A 193 -28.76 -49.69 -14.64
CA ARG A 193 -27.82 -50.46 -13.81
C ARG A 193 -26.35 -50.18 -14.11
N GLN A 194 -26.02 -49.55 -15.24
CA GLN A 194 -24.61 -49.26 -15.57
C GLN A 194 -24.01 -48.16 -14.67
N GLY A 195 -24.84 -47.33 -14.05
CA GLY A 195 -24.42 -46.28 -13.13
C GLY A 195 -24.14 -46.77 -11.70
N SER A 196 -23.38 -45.99 -10.93
CA SER A 196 -23.18 -46.22 -9.49
C SER A 196 -24.43 -45.89 -8.66
N ASP A 197 -25.29 -45.02 -9.16
CA ASP A 197 -26.38 -44.42 -8.41
C ASP A 197 -27.59 -45.36 -8.30
N THR A 198 -28.42 -45.14 -7.29
CA THR A 198 -29.66 -45.88 -7.10
C THR A 198 -30.81 -45.03 -7.64
N LEU A 199 -31.51 -45.55 -8.64
CA LEU A 199 -32.62 -44.87 -9.31
C LEU A 199 -33.92 -45.63 -9.05
N LEU A 200 -34.93 -44.91 -8.59
CA LEU A 200 -36.22 -45.44 -8.17
C LEU A 200 -37.35 -44.68 -8.85
N VAL A 201 -38.46 -45.35 -9.17
CA VAL A 201 -39.72 -44.69 -9.52
C VAL A 201 -40.76 -45.10 -8.49
N SER A 202 -41.43 -44.12 -7.90
CA SER A 202 -42.53 -44.34 -6.96
C SER A 202 -43.86 -43.85 -7.55
N ASP A 203 -44.96 -44.47 -7.10
CA ASP A 203 -46.31 -44.00 -7.44
C ASP A 203 -46.72 -42.79 -6.58
N ALA A 204 -47.95 -42.30 -6.77
CA ALA A 204 -48.49 -41.17 -6.01
C ALA A 204 -48.54 -41.39 -4.48
N ARG A 205 -48.42 -42.64 -4.01
CA ARG A 205 -48.39 -43.01 -2.59
C ARG A 205 -46.98 -43.24 -2.06
N GLY A 206 -45.97 -42.97 -2.90
CA GLY A 206 -44.57 -43.21 -2.58
C GLY A 206 -44.21 -44.70 -2.53
N ILE A 207 -44.93 -45.59 -3.21
CA ILE A 207 -44.55 -47.00 -3.32
C ILE A 207 -43.60 -47.16 -4.50
N VAL A 208 -42.36 -47.54 -4.22
CA VAL A 208 -41.33 -47.79 -5.23
C VAL A 208 -41.69 -49.02 -6.05
N PHE A 209 -41.78 -48.86 -7.36
CA PHE A 209 -42.21 -49.93 -8.25
C PHE A 209 -41.23 -50.22 -9.41
N ILE A 210 -40.41 -49.25 -9.81
CA ILE A 210 -39.21 -49.47 -10.63
C ILE A 210 -37.99 -49.18 -9.77
N ALA A 211 -36.96 -50.02 -9.88
CA ALA A 211 -35.67 -49.79 -9.24
C ALA A 211 -34.55 -50.44 -10.04
N ASN A 212 -33.44 -49.73 -10.25
CA ASN A 212 -32.27 -50.31 -10.93
C ASN A 212 -31.51 -51.30 -10.02
N ARG A 213 -31.56 -51.11 -8.69
CA ARG A 213 -30.92 -51.98 -7.69
C ARG A 213 -31.90 -52.98 -7.07
N PRO A 214 -31.49 -54.24 -6.80
CA PRO A 214 -32.34 -55.23 -6.14
C PRO A 214 -32.66 -54.83 -4.69
N GLY A 215 -33.82 -55.28 -4.18
CA GLY A 215 -34.25 -55.05 -2.79
C GLY A 215 -34.92 -53.71 -2.52
N TRP A 216 -34.92 -52.78 -3.48
CA TRP A 216 -35.57 -51.46 -3.36
C TRP A 216 -37.03 -51.43 -3.82
N ARG A 217 -37.41 -52.33 -4.73
CA ARG A 217 -38.79 -52.44 -5.22
C ARG A 217 -39.75 -52.85 -4.10
N TYR A 218 -40.98 -52.34 -4.17
CA TYR A 218 -42.08 -52.56 -3.22
C TYR A 218 -41.84 -52.01 -1.82
N ARG A 219 -40.96 -51.01 -1.72
CA ARG A 219 -40.80 -50.23 -0.50
C ARG A 219 -41.63 -48.96 -0.57
N HIS A 220 -42.28 -48.60 0.53
CA HIS A 220 -43.02 -47.36 0.63
C HIS A 220 -42.17 -46.29 1.35
N LEU A 221 -42.01 -45.15 0.69
CA LEU A 221 -41.21 -44.00 1.15
C LEU A 221 -41.91 -43.23 2.27
N GLN A 222 -43.23 -43.36 2.37
CA GLN A 222 -44.07 -42.73 3.38
C GLN A 222 -45.01 -43.77 4.00
N PRO A 223 -45.51 -43.56 5.22
CA PRO A 223 -46.51 -44.45 5.82
C PRO A 223 -47.81 -44.48 4.99
N LEU A 224 -48.30 -45.68 4.68
CA LEU A 224 -49.56 -45.85 3.96
C LEU A 224 -50.76 -45.72 4.90
N THR A 225 -51.73 -44.90 4.51
CA THR A 225 -53.00 -44.71 5.25
C THR A 225 -53.93 -45.92 5.08
N ASP A 226 -54.97 -46.01 5.91
CA ASP A 226 -55.98 -47.08 5.76
C ASP A 226 -56.75 -46.98 4.45
N SER A 227 -56.95 -45.75 3.94
CA SER A 227 -57.54 -45.51 2.62
C SER A 227 -56.65 -46.05 1.50
N ASP A 228 -55.34 -45.80 1.58
CA ASP A 228 -54.38 -46.33 0.59
C ASP A 228 -54.43 -47.86 0.55
N ARG A 229 -54.45 -48.51 1.72
CA ARG A 229 -54.51 -49.97 1.83
C ARG A 229 -55.81 -50.53 1.25
N ALA A 230 -56.95 -49.87 1.49
CA ALA A 230 -58.23 -50.26 0.93
C ALA A 230 -58.24 -50.15 -0.60
N GLU A 231 -57.70 -49.07 -1.15
CA GLU A 231 -57.63 -48.87 -2.60
C GLU A 231 -56.66 -49.85 -3.28
N LEU A 232 -55.50 -50.11 -2.69
CA LEU A 232 -54.54 -51.11 -3.19
C LEU A 232 -55.13 -52.53 -3.21
N LYS A 233 -55.98 -52.86 -2.22
CA LYS A 233 -56.70 -54.13 -2.18
C LYS A 233 -57.75 -54.23 -3.30
N THR A 234 -58.47 -53.15 -3.57
CA THR A 234 -59.49 -53.08 -4.63
C THR A 234 -58.86 -53.13 -6.02
N THR A 235 -57.84 -52.30 -6.25
CA THR A 235 -57.18 -52.17 -7.56
C THR A 235 -56.22 -53.31 -7.86
N ARG A 236 -55.78 -54.05 -6.82
CA ARG A 236 -54.79 -55.13 -6.91
C ARG A 236 -53.49 -54.67 -7.59
N GLN A 237 -53.07 -53.43 -7.32
CA GLN A 237 -51.91 -52.80 -7.97
C GLN A 237 -50.61 -53.56 -7.70
N TYR A 238 -50.41 -54.00 -6.46
CA TYR A 238 -49.23 -54.74 -5.98
C TYR A 238 -49.61 -56.14 -5.46
N ASP A 239 -50.57 -56.80 -6.12
CA ASP A 239 -51.10 -58.08 -5.66
C ASP A 239 -49.98 -59.10 -5.42
N LYS A 240 -50.07 -59.81 -4.28
CA LYS A 240 -49.08 -60.81 -3.81
C LYS A 240 -47.65 -60.28 -3.59
N GLN A 241 -47.41 -58.98 -3.64
CA GLN A 241 -46.10 -58.38 -3.33
C GLN A 241 -46.08 -57.81 -1.90
N PRO A 242 -45.12 -58.21 -1.06
CA PRO A 242 -45.01 -57.67 0.29
C PRO A 242 -44.50 -56.21 0.24
N LEU A 243 -45.35 -55.28 0.66
CA LEU A 243 -44.96 -53.87 0.82
C LEU A 243 -44.18 -53.69 2.12
N GLN A 244 -42.97 -53.13 2.04
CA GLN A 244 -42.10 -52.90 3.19
C GLN A 244 -41.89 -51.41 3.43
N PRO A 245 -41.81 -50.93 4.68
CA PRO A 245 -41.39 -49.56 4.94
C PRO A 245 -39.92 -49.36 4.55
N LEU A 246 -39.60 -48.17 4.04
CA LEU A 246 -38.22 -47.69 3.97
C LEU A 246 -38.04 -46.59 5.03
N ALA A 247 -37.13 -46.81 5.98
CA ALA A 247 -36.81 -45.80 6.97
C ALA A 247 -35.87 -44.76 6.35
N ILE A 248 -36.33 -43.50 6.35
CA ILE A 248 -35.64 -42.35 5.77
C ILE A 248 -35.61 -41.27 6.86
N GLU A 249 -34.40 -40.83 7.22
CA GLU A 249 -34.17 -39.71 8.13
C GLU A 249 -33.53 -38.56 7.34
N SER A 250 -34.26 -37.45 7.19
CA SER A 250 -33.72 -36.25 6.52
C SER A 250 -32.71 -35.56 7.43
N LEU A 251 -31.44 -35.58 7.03
CA LEU A 251 -30.33 -34.95 7.76
C LEU A 251 -30.21 -33.46 7.42
N ARG A 252 -30.34 -33.12 6.12
CA ARG A 252 -30.25 -31.74 5.64
C ARG A 252 -31.06 -31.56 4.37
N ARG A 253 -31.83 -30.49 4.27
CA ARG A 253 -32.58 -30.13 3.06
C ARG A 253 -31.83 -29.04 2.29
N PHE A 254 -31.70 -29.20 0.98
CA PHE A 254 -31.15 -28.19 0.07
C PHE A 254 -32.27 -27.45 -0.66
N ASP A 255 -33.29 -28.18 -1.08
CA ASP A 255 -34.50 -27.65 -1.71
C ASP A 255 -35.71 -28.57 -1.40
N ASP A 256 -36.90 -28.25 -1.90
CA ASP A 256 -38.10 -29.05 -1.67
C ASP A 256 -37.95 -30.51 -2.13
N ASN A 257 -37.20 -30.72 -3.20
CA ASN A 257 -36.98 -32.03 -3.83
C ASN A 257 -35.56 -32.59 -3.64
N SER A 258 -34.69 -31.88 -2.94
CA SER A 258 -33.27 -32.22 -2.75
C SER A 258 -32.91 -32.24 -1.27
N HIS A 259 -32.44 -33.38 -0.78
CA HIS A 259 -32.03 -33.52 0.61
C HIS A 259 -30.97 -34.60 0.81
N LEU A 260 -30.11 -34.40 1.80
CA LEU A 260 -29.26 -35.44 2.35
C LEU A 260 -30.07 -36.25 3.36
N ALA A 261 -30.20 -37.56 3.12
CA ALA A 261 -30.97 -38.46 3.94
C ALA A 261 -30.16 -39.68 4.36
N ARG A 262 -30.35 -40.12 5.60
CA ARG A 262 -29.91 -41.43 6.06
C ARG A 262 -30.99 -42.44 5.74
N VAL A 263 -30.65 -43.46 4.96
CA VAL A 263 -31.59 -44.45 4.44
C VAL A 263 -31.19 -45.83 4.94
N ALA A 264 -32.13 -46.55 5.54
CA ALA A 264 -31.97 -47.97 5.85
C ALA A 264 -32.09 -48.81 4.57
N ALA A 265 -31.08 -48.71 3.71
CA ALA A 265 -31.06 -49.36 2.40
C ALA A 265 -30.93 -50.89 2.53
N PRO A 266 -31.28 -51.67 1.48
CA PRO A 266 -31.19 -53.13 1.51
C PRO A 266 -29.79 -53.69 1.80
N ASN A 267 -28.75 -52.93 1.50
CA ASN A 267 -27.34 -53.26 1.72
C ASN A 267 -26.78 -52.68 3.04
N GLY A 268 -27.61 -52.08 3.90
CA GLY A 268 -27.22 -51.45 5.14
C GLY A 268 -27.60 -49.97 5.19
N THR A 269 -27.48 -49.37 6.38
CA THR A 269 -27.78 -47.95 6.56
C THR A 269 -26.65 -47.09 5.99
N ALA A 270 -26.98 -46.18 5.08
CA ALA A 270 -26.02 -45.26 4.47
C ALA A 270 -26.66 -43.88 4.22
N ASP A 271 -25.80 -42.87 4.08
CA ASP A 271 -26.22 -41.51 3.77
C ASP A 271 -26.23 -41.31 2.25
N TYR A 272 -27.34 -40.80 1.75
CA TYR A 272 -27.57 -40.54 0.33
C TYR A 272 -27.98 -39.09 0.12
N LEU A 273 -27.42 -38.48 -0.92
CA LEU A 273 -28.02 -37.33 -1.55
C LEU A 273 -29.23 -37.80 -2.37
N TRP A 274 -30.43 -37.41 -1.94
CA TRP A 274 -31.71 -37.84 -2.47
C TRP A 274 -32.35 -36.70 -3.25
N GLU A 275 -32.38 -36.87 -4.58
CA GLU A 275 -33.09 -36.00 -5.51
C GLU A 275 -34.40 -36.63 -5.93
N SER A 276 -35.45 -35.81 -6.05
CA SER A 276 -36.78 -36.24 -6.50
C SER A 276 -37.29 -35.35 -7.64
N LEU A 277 -37.99 -35.94 -8.60
CA LEU A 277 -38.58 -35.20 -9.71
C LEU A 277 -40.00 -35.74 -9.97
N PRO A 278 -41.06 -34.96 -9.70
CA PRO A 278 -42.42 -35.38 -9.97
C PRO A 278 -42.68 -35.46 -11.48
N LEU A 279 -43.21 -36.60 -11.93
CA LEU A 279 -43.70 -36.84 -13.27
C LEU A 279 -45.22 -36.68 -13.27
N SER A 280 -45.67 -35.42 -13.37
CA SER A 280 -47.08 -35.05 -13.16
C SER A 280 -48.04 -35.72 -14.14
N ALA A 281 -47.60 -36.03 -15.35
CA ALA A 281 -48.43 -36.71 -16.33
C ALA A 281 -48.82 -38.09 -15.79
N GLU A 282 -47.89 -38.91 -15.32
CA GLU A 282 -48.14 -40.29 -14.88
C GLU A 282 -48.58 -40.39 -13.41
N GLY A 283 -48.40 -39.33 -12.61
CA GLY A 283 -48.61 -39.36 -11.17
C GLY A 283 -47.51 -40.14 -10.45
N TRP A 284 -46.30 -40.13 -11.00
CA TRP A 284 -45.13 -40.82 -10.47
C TRP A 284 -44.10 -39.82 -9.96
N THR A 285 -43.16 -40.30 -9.15
CA THR A 285 -41.98 -39.53 -8.77
C THR A 285 -40.73 -40.34 -9.08
N LEU A 286 -39.82 -39.76 -9.85
CA LEU A 286 -38.50 -40.34 -10.10
C LEU A 286 -37.55 -39.88 -8.98
N HIS A 287 -36.78 -40.80 -8.41
CA HIS A 287 -35.83 -40.51 -7.35
C HIS A 287 -34.44 -41.02 -7.69
N LEU A 288 -33.43 -40.17 -7.50
CA LEU A 288 -32.02 -40.53 -7.64
C LEU A 288 -31.34 -40.41 -6.28
N LEU A 289 -30.79 -41.53 -5.82
CA LEU A 289 -30.04 -41.66 -4.57
C LEU A 289 -28.57 -41.87 -4.92
N ARG A 290 -27.75 -40.90 -4.53
CA ARG A 290 -26.31 -40.88 -4.81
C ARG A 290 -25.52 -40.85 -3.50
N HIS A 291 -24.41 -41.57 -3.44
CA HIS A 291 -23.52 -41.45 -2.29
C HIS A 291 -22.81 -40.09 -2.37
N PRO A 292 -22.82 -39.27 -1.29
CA PRO A 292 -22.19 -37.96 -1.31
C PRO A 292 -20.69 -38.09 -1.58
N GLN A 293 -20.20 -37.46 -2.65
CA GLN A 293 -18.79 -37.52 -3.04
C GLN A 293 -18.04 -36.35 -2.42
N ILE A 294 -17.86 -36.41 -1.10
CA ILE A 294 -17.06 -35.41 -0.40
C ILE A 294 -15.58 -35.78 -0.56
N ALA A 295 -14.89 -35.13 -1.51
CA ALA A 295 -13.46 -35.30 -1.67
C ALA A 295 -12.74 -34.75 -0.43
N PHE A 296 -12.17 -35.64 0.39
CA PHE A 296 -11.41 -35.26 1.57
C PHE A 296 -10.26 -34.30 1.23
N GLU A 297 -9.70 -34.40 0.02
CA GLU A 297 -8.66 -33.51 -0.47
C GLU A 297 -9.14 -32.06 -0.59
N ASP A 298 -10.36 -31.83 -1.09
CA ASP A 298 -10.93 -30.49 -1.25
C ASP A 298 -11.18 -29.83 0.12
N LEU A 299 -11.73 -30.59 1.07
CA LEU A 299 -11.92 -30.12 2.45
C LEU A 299 -10.57 -29.80 3.10
N ARG A 300 -9.59 -30.70 2.98
CA ARG A 300 -8.25 -30.50 3.53
C ARG A 300 -7.58 -29.26 2.94
N ASN A 301 -7.64 -29.09 1.63
CA ASN A 301 -7.03 -27.96 0.94
C ASN A 301 -7.69 -26.63 1.33
N ALA A 302 -9.02 -26.58 1.44
CA ALA A 302 -9.75 -25.40 1.93
C ALA A 302 -9.35 -25.04 3.37
N GLY A 303 -9.24 -26.04 4.25
CA GLY A 303 -8.81 -25.83 5.63
C GLY A 303 -7.37 -25.32 5.74
N LEU A 304 -6.44 -25.91 4.98
CA LEU A 304 -5.03 -25.48 4.95
C LEU A 304 -4.89 -24.06 4.37
N ALA A 305 -5.62 -23.73 3.29
CA ALA A 305 -5.60 -22.40 2.70
C ALA A 305 -6.13 -21.34 3.68
N ALA A 306 -7.20 -21.63 4.43
CA ALA A 306 -7.75 -20.73 5.43
C ALA A 306 -6.81 -20.54 6.63
N ALA A 307 -6.22 -21.62 7.14
CA ALA A 307 -5.21 -21.54 8.20
C ALA A 307 -3.99 -20.73 7.75
N GLY A 308 -3.49 -20.97 6.53
CA GLY A 308 -2.38 -20.21 5.95
C GLY A 308 -2.71 -18.73 5.78
N SER A 309 -3.91 -18.40 5.30
CA SER A 309 -4.39 -17.02 5.15
C SER A 309 -4.51 -16.31 6.49
N TRP A 310 -5.00 -17.00 7.53
CA TRP A 310 -5.05 -16.47 8.90
C TRP A 310 -3.64 -16.16 9.44
N LEU A 311 -2.70 -17.09 9.30
CA LEU A 311 -1.32 -16.89 9.75
C LEU A 311 -0.63 -15.74 8.99
N ALA A 312 -0.86 -15.63 7.69
CA ALA A 312 -0.36 -14.52 6.88
C ALA A 312 -0.92 -13.16 7.35
N LEU A 313 -2.23 -13.10 7.66
CA LEU A 313 -2.87 -11.90 8.19
C LEU A 313 -2.31 -11.51 9.56
N VAL A 314 -2.15 -12.47 10.47
CA VAL A 314 -1.53 -12.24 11.78
C VAL A 314 -0.10 -11.75 11.63
N PHE A 315 0.70 -12.38 10.77
CA PHE A 315 2.08 -11.96 10.52
C PHE A 315 2.15 -10.54 9.94
N LEU A 316 1.25 -10.21 9.01
CA LEU A 316 1.14 -8.86 8.45
C LEU A 316 0.82 -7.82 9.53
N LEU A 317 -0.14 -8.11 10.42
CA LEU A 317 -0.49 -7.21 11.53
C LEU A 317 0.66 -7.03 12.52
N LEU A 318 1.38 -8.11 12.86
CA LEU A 318 2.57 -8.05 13.71
C LEU A 318 3.69 -7.24 13.05
N PHE A 319 3.93 -7.45 11.75
CA PHE A 319 4.92 -6.72 10.97
C PHE A 319 4.63 -5.22 10.92
N LEU A 320 3.37 -4.85 10.66
CA LEU A 320 2.93 -3.46 10.68
C LEU A 320 3.13 -2.88 12.07
N ASN A 321 2.63 -3.53 13.13
CA ASN A 321 2.80 -3.06 14.52
C ASN A 321 4.28 -2.87 14.89
N GLN A 322 5.16 -3.78 14.47
CA GLN A 322 6.61 -3.65 14.66
C GLN A 322 7.18 -2.42 13.93
N ARG A 323 6.78 -2.20 12.67
CA ARG A 323 7.21 -1.00 11.90
C ARG A 323 6.75 0.30 12.56
N TRP A 324 5.50 0.36 13.01
CA TRP A 324 4.95 1.53 13.71
C TRP A 324 5.71 1.82 15.01
N ARG A 325 5.99 0.79 15.82
CA ARG A 325 6.79 0.93 17.05
C ARG A 325 8.20 1.44 16.78
N LEU A 326 8.86 0.89 15.76
CA LEU A 326 10.22 1.27 15.41
C LEU A 326 10.30 2.71 14.88
N ALA A 327 9.32 3.12 14.07
CA ALA A 327 9.22 4.50 13.59
C ALA A 327 9.07 5.49 14.76
N LYS A 328 8.20 5.19 15.73
CA LYS A 328 7.99 6.02 16.92
C LYS A 328 9.25 6.14 17.80
N LEU A 329 10.01 5.06 17.95
CA LEU A 329 11.28 5.09 18.68
C LEU A 329 12.34 5.93 17.96
N ARG A 330 12.45 5.80 16.63
CA ARG A 330 13.36 6.62 15.82
C ARG A 330 13.05 8.11 15.93
N GLN A 331 11.77 8.48 15.95
CA GLN A 331 11.36 9.87 16.10
C GLN A 331 11.81 10.46 17.44
N ARG A 332 11.55 9.76 18.56
CA ARG A 332 12.00 10.21 19.89
C ARG A 332 13.51 10.36 19.98
N SER A 333 14.25 9.39 19.45
CA SER A 333 15.72 9.44 19.43
C SER A 333 16.25 10.61 18.60
N ARG A 334 15.58 10.97 17.50
CA ARG A 334 15.94 12.16 16.70
C ARG A 334 15.69 13.45 17.48
N GLU A 335 14.53 13.59 18.11
CA GLU A 335 14.18 14.78 18.91
C GLU A 335 15.16 14.97 20.09
N GLU A 336 15.56 13.89 20.77
CA GLU A 336 16.57 13.94 21.84
C GLU A 336 17.95 14.34 21.31
N LEU A 337 18.35 13.81 20.15
CA LEU A 337 19.63 14.13 19.54
C LEU A 337 19.68 15.60 19.08
N GLU A 338 18.61 16.10 18.45
CA GLU A 338 18.49 17.50 18.03
C GLU A 338 18.64 18.45 19.22
N ARG A 339 17.95 18.18 20.34
CA ARG A 339 18.09 18.96 21.57
C ARG A 339 19.52 18.93 22.12
N LEU A 340 20.15 17.76 22.14
CA LEU A 340 21.52 17.63 22.65
C LEU A 340 22.52 18.42 21.78
N VAL A 341 22.35 18.37 20.46
CA VAL A 341 23.17 19.15 19.51
C VAL A 341 22.98 20.64 19.71
N GLU A 342 21.74 21.11 19.89
CA GLU A 342 21.44 22.53 20.14
C GLU A 342 22.09 23.04 21.44
N VAL A 343 22.00 22.27 22.53
CA VAL A 343 22.66 22.61 23.80
C VAL A 343 24.18 22.67 23.63
N ARG A 344 24.80 21.66 22.99
CA ARG A 344 26.25 21.62 22.81
C ARG A 344 26.78 22.74 21.92
N THR A 345 26.05 23.10 20.87
CA THR A 345 26.42 24.22 20.00
C THR A 345 26.32 25.57 20.71
N ARG A 346 25.34 25.75 21.59
CA ARG A 346 25.22 26.95 22.44
C ARG A 346 26.36 27.06 23.46
N ASP A 347 26.71 25.96 24.13
CA ASP A 347 27.81 25.93 25.10
C ASP A 347 29.14 26.29 24.43
N LEU A 348 29.39 25.74 23.24
CA LEU A 348 30.61 26.00 22.49
C LEU A 348 30.76 27.48 22.11
N ARG A 349 29.67 28.10 21.62
CA ARG A 349 29.65 29.54 21.30
C ARG A 349 29.95 30.40 22.52
N THR A 350 29.31 30.09 23.65
CA THR A 350 29.51 30.83 24.90
C THR A 350 30.95 30.74 25.40
N ALA A 351 31.56 29.55 25.29
CA ALA A 351 32.96 29.35 25.68
C ALA A 351 33.93 30.12 24.76
N GLN A 352 33.68 30.14 23.46
CA GLN A 352 34.50 30.87 22.49
C GLN A 352 34.48 32.38 22.73
N ASP A 353 33.29 32.96 22.96
CA ASP A 353 33.14 34.38 23.26
C ASP A 353 33.90 34.79 24.55
N GLY A 354 33.86 33.92 25.56
CA GLY A 354 34.62 34.10 26.80
C GLY A 354 36.14 34.13 26.59
N LEU A 355 36.66 33.25 25.73
CA LEU A 355 38.10 33.21 25.42
C LEU A 355 38.57 34.49 24.72
N VAL A 356 37.81 34.98 23.74
CA VAL A 356 38.13 36.23 23.02
C VAL A 356 38.19 37.43 23.97
N GLN A 357 37.25 37.51 24.91
CA GLN A 357 37.21 38.61 25.89
C GLN A 357 38.40 38.55 26.86
N SER A 358 38.79 37.36 27.31
CA SER A 358 39.94 37.17 28.19
C SER A 358 41.25 37.59 27.51
N ALA A 359 41.43 37.21 26.24
CA ALA A 359 42.61 37.59 25.45
C ALA A 359 42.77 39.12 25.30
N LYS A 360 41.66 39.86 25.06
CA LYS A 360 41.68 41.33 24.97
C LYS A 360 42.08 42.00 26.28
N LEU A 361 41.57 41.50 27.41
CA LEU A 361 41.87 42.05 28.73
C LEU A 361 43.34 41.83 29.13
N ALA A 362 43.92 40.68 28.78
CA ALA A 362 45.32 40.40 29.03
C ALA A 362 46.26 41.37 28.29
N ALA A 363 45.99 41.64 27.01
CA ALA A 363 46.76 42.61 26.22
C ALA A 363 46.68 44.04 26.80
N LEU A 364 45.48 44.47 27.21
CA LEU A 364 45.29 45.79 27.85
C LEU A 364 46.08 45.93 29.16
N GLY A 365 46.15 44.85 29.95
CA GLY A 365 46.89 44.80 31.21
C GLY A 365 48.39 45.00 31.02
N GLN A 366 49.00 44.30 30.05
CA GLN A 366 50.43 44.45 29.76
C GLN A 366 50.78 45.84 29.22
N MET A 367 49.91 46.44 28.40
CA MET A 367 50.15 47.75 27.78
C MET A 367 50.02 48.92 28.77
N SER A 368 49.14 48.82 29.78
CA SER A 368 48.90 49.91 30.74
C SER A 368 50.17 50.32 31.52
N ALA A 369 51.07 49.38 31.79
CA ALA A 369 52.32 49.64 32.51
C ALA A 369 53.35 50.40 31.66
N ALA A 370 53.48 50.07 30.37
CA ALA A 370 54.38 50.78 29.45
C ALA A 370 53.91 52.22 29.19
N LEU A 371 52.59 52.41 29.08
CA LEU A 371 51.98 53.72 28.84
C LEU A 371 52.13 54.68 30.01
N ALA A 372 51.99 54.17 31.24
CA ALA A 372 52.26 54.98 32.43
C ALA A 372 53.71 55.47 32.43
N HIS A 373 54.65 54.66 31.94
CA HIS A 373 56.05 55.04 31.83
C HIS A 373 56.28 56.14 30.78
N GLU A 374 55.70 56.00 29.59
CA GLU A 374 55.85 56.98 28.49
C GLU A 374 55.16 58.33 28.76
N ILE A 375 54.06 58.38 29.53
CA ILE A 375 53.42 59.64 29.93
C ILE A 375 54.24 60.38 31.01
N ASN A 376 54.87 59.63 31.91
CA ASN A 376 55.62 60.21 33.02
C ASN A 376 56.95 60.87 32.56
N GLN A 377 57.54 60.39 31.46
CA GLN A 377 58.77 60.96 30.89
C GLN A 377 58.60 62.43 30.44
N PRO A 378 57.65 62.81 29.57
CA PRO A 378 57.45 64.19 29.16
C PRO A 378 56.97 65.09 30.31
N LEU A 379 56.20 64.57 31.28
CA LEU A 379 55.85 65.32 32.50
C LEU A 379 57.09 65.72 33.31
N THR A 380 58.06 64.82 33.43
CA THR A 380 59.31 65.11 34.12
C THR A 380 60.12 66.16 33.38
N ALA A 381 60.18 66.07 32.05
CA ALA A 381 60.85 67.06 31.20
C ALA A 381 60.18 68.46 31.29
N GLN A 382 58.85 68.54 31.28
CA GLN A 382 58.14 69.80 31.46
C GLN A 382 58.44 70.45 32.81
N ARG A 383 58.46 69.65 33.88
CA ARG A 383 58.75 70.15 35.22
C ARG A 383 60.14 70.77 35.29
N MET A 384 61.11 70.19 34.59
CA MET A 384 62.46 70.73 34.47
C MET A 384 62.49 72.01 33.64
N GLN A 385 61.84 72.03 32.47
CA GLN A 385 61.77 73.22 31.61
C GLN A 385 61.10 74.41 32.30
N LEU A 386 60.02 74.17 33.06
CA LEU A 386 59.36 75.20 33.87
C LEU A 386 60.27 75.73 34.98
N ALA A 387 61.10 74.88 35.59
CA ALA A 387 62.10 75.31 36.58
C ALA A 387 63.19 76.18 35.94
N THR A 388 63.66 75.82 34.75
CA THR A 388 64.61 76.64 33.97
C THR A 388 64.00 77.97 33.56
N LEU A 389 62.74 77.98 33.11
CA LEU A 389 62.00 79.19 32.76
C LEU A 389 61.93 80.15 33.96
N ARG A 390 61.62 79.62 35.14
CA ARG A 390 61.57 80.40 36.39
C ARG A 390 62.92 81.01 36.74
N LEU A 391 64.00 80.23 36.64
CA LEU A 391 65.37 80.73 36.85
C LEU A 391 65.74 81.85 35.88
N LEU A 392 65.40 81.73 34.59
CA LEU A 392 65.69 82.76 33.59
C LEU A 392 64.93 84.07 33.87
N LEU A 393 63.67 83.96 34.29
CA LEU A 393 62.86 85.12 34.68
C LEU A 393 63.38 85.80 35.94
N ASP A 394 63.78 85.03 36.96
CA ASP A 394 64.33 85.58 38.22
C ASP A 394 65.63 86.37 37.99
N HIS A 395 66.40 86.06 36.93
CA HIS A 395 67.64 86.74 36.57
C HIS A 395 67.45 87.86 35.52
N GLY A 396 66.21 88.25 35.21
CA GLY A 396 65.91 89.34 34.26
C GLY A 396 66.18 89.02 32.79
N ARG A 397 66.43 87.76 32.42
CA ARG A 397 66.71 87.32 31.04
C ARG A 397 65.42 86.99 30.28
N VAL A 398 64.60 88.01 30.08
CA VAL A 398 63.22 87.86 29.54
C VAL A 398 63.20 87.26 28.13
N ASP A 399 64.12 87.66 27.25
CA ASP A 399 64.17 87.14 25.87
C ASP A 399 64.49 85.64 25.81
N ASP A 400 65.38 85.16 26.69
CA ASP A 400 65.73 83.74 26.78
C ASP A 400 64.60 82.94 27.43
N ALA A 401 63.88 83.52 28.39
CA ALA A 401 62.68 82.92 28.94
C ALA A 401 61.58 82.77 27.87
N TYR A 402 61.39 83.77 27.00
CA TYR A 402 60.41 83.69 25.92
C TYR A 402 60.76 82.57 24.92
N LYS A 403 62.05 82.39 24.61
CA LYS A 403 62.52 81.27 23.78
C LYS A 403 62.33 79.92 24.47
N ALA A 404 62.48 79.84 25.78
CA ALA A 404 62.28 78.64 26.57
C ALA A 404 60.79 78.24 26.74
N LEU A 405 59.85 79.11 26.37
CA LEU A 405 58.41 78.80 26.34
C LEU A 405 58.04 77.85 25.18
N LYS A 406 58.71 77.98 24.02
CA LYS A 406 58.42 77.19 22.82
C LYS A 406 58.61 75.67 23.03
N PRO A 407 59.71 75.19 23.63
CA PRO A 407 59.87 73.77 23.97
C PRO A 407 58.77 73.21 24.89
N VAL A 408 58.18 74.03 25.77
CA VAL A 408 57.10 73.60 26.67
C VAL A 408 55.81 73.36 25.88
N ASP A 409 55.49 74.27 24.95
CA ASP A 409 54.31 74.18 24.09
C ASP A 409 54.40 73.00 23.11
N ASP A 410 55.59 72.78 22.52
CA ASP A 410 55.87 71.63 21.67
C ASP A 410 55.68 70.30 22.46
N MET A 411 56.11 70.25 23.73
CA MET A 411 55.94 69.08 24.59
C MET A 411 54.46 68.85 25.01
N LEU A 412 53.69 69.92 25.25
CA LEU A 412 52.25 69.82 25.51
C LEU A 412 51.49 69.27 24.30
N THR A 413 51.81 69.76 23.11
CA THR A 413 51.23 69.28 21.85
C THR A 413 51.53 67.79 21.64
N ARG A 414 52.76 67.36 21.96
CA ARG A 414 53.17 65.94 21.94
C ARG A 414 52.40 65.09 22.94
N MET A 415 52.20 65.54 24.17
CA MET A 415 51.39 64.82 25.17
C MET A 415 49.92 64.71 24.77
N ALA A 416 49.35 65.75 24.16
CA ALA A 416 47.99 65.72 23.63
C ALA A 416 47.84 64.69 22.49
N ALA A 417 48.84 64.59 21.60
CA ALA A 417 48.86 63.56 20.56
C ALA A 417 48.97 62.13 21.13
N LEU A 418 49.83 61.91 22.12
CA LEU A 418 49.99 60.60 22.80
C LEU A 418 48.67 60.14 23.44
N THR A 419 48.02 61.02 24.19
CA THR A 419 46.74 60.72 24.85
C THR A 419 45.58 60.59 23.85
N GLY A 420 45.61 61.33 22.73
CA GLY A 420 44.66 61.18 21.62
C GLY A 420 44.71 59.79 20.98
N HIS A 421 45.89 59.30 20.62
CA HIS A 421 46.07 57.96 20.04
C HIS A 421 45.62 56.84 20.99
N LEU A 422 45.88 57.01 22.29
CA LEU A 422 45.44 56.06 23.32
C LEU A 422 43.92 55.97 23.47
N LYS A 423 43.25 57.13 23.39
CA LYS A 423 41.79 57.19 23.47
C LYS A 423 41.14 56.43 22.31
N THR A 424 41.76 56.44 21.11
CA THR A 424 41.28 55.66 19.95
C THR A 424 41.46 54.16 20.15
N PHE A 425 42.54 53.71 20.81
CA PHE A 425 42.78 52.30 21.10
C PHE A 425 41.89 51.74 22.22
N ALA A 426 41.61 52.54 23.26
CA ALA A 426 40.82 52.10 24.42
C ALA A 426 39.30 52.25 24.23
N ARG A 427 38.84 53.08 23.29
CA ARG A 427 37.42 53.34 23.10
C ARG A 427 36.75 52.19 22.35
N LYS A 428 35.87 51.50 23.07
CA LYS A 428 34.83 50.65 22.50
C LYS A 428 33.86 51.55 21.72
N SER A 429 34.14 51.86 20.46
CA SER A 429 33.12 52.48 19.62
C SER A 429 32.05 51.42 19.31
N PRO A 430 30.77 51.70 19.60
CA PRO A 430 29.69 50.84 19.12
C PRO A 430 29.82 50.78 17.61
N SER A 431 29.57 49.60 17.05
CA SER A 431 29.53 49.30 15.62
C SER A 431 28.92 50.47 14.82
N GLY A 432 29.77 51.41 14.39
CA GLY A 432 29.37 52.51 13.52
C GLY A 432 28.95 51.88 12.20
N LEU A 433 27.83 52.32 11.65
CA LEU A 433 27.31 51.85 10.36
C LEU A 433 28.47 51.85 9.35
N ARG A 434 28.85 50.65 8.87
CA ARG A 434 29.78 50.52 7.75
C ARG A 434 29.04 51.01 6.52
N GLU A 435 29.24 52.27 6.18
CA GLU A 435 28.62 52.91 5.03
C GLU A 435 29.41 52.56 3.77
N ARG A 436 28.72 52.61 2.64
CA ARG A 436 29.33 52.42 1.32
C ARG A 436 30.01 53.73 0.91
N LEU A 437 31.30 53.66 0.62
CA LEU A 437 32.12 54.82 0.25
C LEU A 437 33.04 54.48 -0.93
N ASP A 438 33.40 55.50 -1.71
CA ASP A 438 34.36 55.38 -2.81
C ASP A 438 35.78 55.59 -2.26
N LEU A 439 36.59 54.54 -2.27
CA LEU A 439 37.96 54.58 -1.77
C LEU A 439 38.83 55.58 -2.54
N ALA A 440 38.55 55.82 -3.82
CA ALA A 440 39.27 56.84 -4.59
C ALA A 440 38.99 58.27 -4.08
N ALA A 441 37.77 58.55 -3.61
CA ALA A 441 37.42 59.84 -3.02
C ALA A 441 38.14 60.08 -1.68
N VAL A 442 38.35 59.03 -0.88
CA VAL A 442 39.14 59.11 0.37
C VAL A 442 40.62 59.40 0.07
N VAL A 443 41.17 58.81 -0.99
CA VAL A 443 42.54 59.15 -1.45
C VAL A 443 42.65 60.62 -1.84
N ASP A 444 41.66 61.17 -2.56
CA ASP A 444 41.65 62.58 -2.93
C ASP A 444 41.64 63.50 -1.70
N GLN A 445 40.79 63.19 -0.72
CA GLN A 445 40.72 63.96 0.54
C GLN A 445 42.04 63.93 1.31
N ALA A 446 42.67 62.75 1.42
CA ALA A 446 43.95 62.61 2.09
C ALA A 446 45.08 63.38 1.37
N LEU A 447 45.11 63.39 0.04
CA LEU A 447 46.08 64.16 -0.75
C LEU A 447 45.85 65.67 -0.62
N GLN A 448 44.59 66.14 -0.60
CA GLN A 448 44.25 67.55 -0.39
C GLN A 448 44.77 68.09 0.94
N LEU A 449 44.71 67.29 2.01
CA LEU A 449 45.23 67.69 3.32
C LEU A 449 46.75 67.85 3.36
N LEU A 450 47.47 67.20 2.44
CA LEU A 450 48.94 67.24 2.34
C LEU A 450 49.43 68.10 1.17
N ASP A 451 48.53 68.77 0.45
CA ASP A 451 48.79 69.48 -0.81
C ASP A 451 49.83 70.61 -0.66
N THR A 452 49.75 71.40 0.41
CA THR A 452 50.76 72.44 0.72
C THR A 452 52.15 71.83 0.90
N ARG A 453 52.25 70.72 1.63
CA ARG A 453 53.52 70.04 1.91
C ARG A 453 54.10 69.39 0.65
N LEU A 454 53.25 68.77 -0.17
CA LEU A 454 53.64 68.20 -1.46
C LEU A 454 54.25 69.26 -2.39
N ARG A 455 53.67 70.47 -2.42
CA ARG A 455 54.20 71.61 -3.18
C ARG A 455 55.50 72.17 -2.61
N ASP A 456 55.54 72.41 -1.31
CA ASP A 456 56.72 72.98 -0.62
C ASP A 456 57.94 72.07 -0.76
N GLU A 457 57.72 70.75 -0.71
CA GLU A 457 58.78 69.75 -0.84
C GLU A 457 59.08 69.34 -2.30
N GLN A 458 58.39 69.92 -3.29
CA GLN A 458 58.53 69.65 -4.73
C GLN A 458 58.42 68.17 -5.11
N VAL A 459 57.43 67.47 -4.55
CA VAL A 459 57.21 66.03 -4.79
C VAL A 459 56.39 65.83 -6.07
N SER A 460 56.90 65.01 -7.00
CA SER A 460 56.17 64.60 -8.21
C SER A 460 55.17 63.50 -7.86
N THR A 461 53.87 63.74 -8.09
CA THR A 461 52.79 62.80 -7.77
C THR A 461 52.27 62.10 -9.02
N VAL A 462 52.17 60.77 -8.97
CA VAL A 462 51.62 59.93 -10.03
C VAL A 462 50.43 59.14 -9.48
N LEU A 463 49.24 59.37 -10.03
CA LEU A 463 48.01 58.76 -9.53
C LEU A 463 47.41 57.81 -10.58
N HIS A 464 47.31 56.53 -10.22
CA HIS A 464 46.66 55.49 -11.01
C HIS A 464 45.44 54.97 -10.23
N LEU A 465 44.33 55.72 -10.26
CA LEU A 465 43.16 55.42 -9.44
C LEU A 465 42.00 54.85 -10.27
N THR A 466 41.66 53.58 -10.04
CA THR A 466 40.42 52.99 -10.58
C THR A 466 39.20 53.60 -9.87
N ARG A 467 38.21 54.09 -10.64
CA ARG A 467 36.99 54.72 -10.12
C ARG A 467 35.73 54.16 -10.80
N PRO A 468 34.62 53.96 -10.07
CA PRO A 468 34.48 54.06 -8.61
C PRO A 468 35.03 52.80 -7.89
N ALA A 469 35.63 52.97 -6.71
CA ALA A 469 36.18 51.89 -5.90
C ALA A 469 35.38 51.68 -4.61
N TRP A 470 34.25 50.97 -4.71
CA TRP A 470 33.31 50.81 -3.60
C TRP A 470 33.83 49.85 -2.51
N VAL A 471 33.86 50.37 -1.27
CA VAL A 471 34.15 49.61 -0.05
C VAL A 471 33.13 49.95 1.04
N ARG A 472 32.94 49.03 2.00
CA ARG A 472 32.16 49.27 3.22
C ARG A 472 33.08 49.60 4.38
N GLY A 473 32.97 50.80 4.93
CA GLY A 473 33.88 51.23 5.99
C GLY A 473 33.52 52.56 6.64
N ASP A 474 34.45 53.07 7.44
CA ASP A 474 34.40 54.39 8.06
C ASP A 474 35.39 55.31 7.32
N ALA A 475 34.86 56.31 6.62
CA ALA A 475 35.65 57.21 5.78
C ALA A 475 36.75 57.93 6.59
N ILE A 476 36.44 58.37 7.81
CA ILE A 476 37.37 59.12 8.66
C ILE A 476 38.54 58.22 9.08
N ARG A 477 38.25 56.96 9.45
CA ARG A 477 39.29 56.01 9.84
C ARG A 477 40.17 55.61 8.66
N LEU A 478 39.59 55.40 7.47
CA LEU A 478 40.38 55.11 6.27
C LEU A 478 41.23 56.31 5.84
N GLU A 479 40.68 57.53 5.89
CA GLU A 479 41.43 58.76 5.64
C GLU A 479 42.63 58.88 6.60
N GLN A 480 42.44 58.56 7.89
CA GLN A 480 43.53 58.53 8.86
C GLN A 480 44.63 57.53 8.49
N VAL A 481 44.27 56.35 7.98
CA VAL A 481 45.26 55.38 7.47
C VAL A 481 46.04 55.98 6.32
N LEU A 482 45.36 56.59 5.35
CA LEU A 482 46.01 57.17 4.17
C LEU A 482 46.92 58.34 4.52
N ILE A 483 46.47 59.26 5.37
CA ILE A 483 47.31 60.37 5.86
C ILE A 483 48.58 59.83 6.52
N ASN A 484 48.45 58.77 7.32
CA ASN A 484 49.61 58.17 7.98
C ASN A 484 50.58 57.53 6.98
N LEU A 485 50.08 56.78 5.98
CA LEU A 485 50.93 56.19 4.93
C LEU A 485 51.61 57.27 4.07
N LEU A 486 50.85 58.28 3.62
CA LEU A 486 51.36 59.40 2.81
C LEU A 486 52.39 60.24 3.57
N ARG A 487 52.15 60.51 4.86
CA ARG A 487 53.13 61.21 5.70
C ARG A 487 54.41 60.41 5.86
N ASN A 488 54.31 59.09 6.06
CA ASN A 488 55.49 58.24 6.15
C ASN A 488 56.29 58.23 4.85
N ALA A 489 55.61 58.19 3.69
CA ALA A 489 56.24 58.30 2.38
C ALA A 489 56.97 59.65 2.19
N LEU A 490 56.33 60.77 2.56
CA LEU A 490 56.95 62.10 2.47
C LEU A 490 58.18 62.22 3.38
N ASP A 491 58.06 61.75 4.62
CA ASP A 491 59.17 61.76 5.58
C ASP A 491 60.35 60.90 5.07
N ALA A 492 60.10 59.79 4.37
CA ALA A 492 61.14 58.93 3.79
C ALA A 492 61.86 59.53 2.56
N MET A 493 61.19 60.43 1.83
CA MET A 493 61.76 61.15 0.68
C MET A 493 62.49 62.44 1.08
N ALA A 494 62.50 62.81 2.36
CA ALA A 494 63.18 64.00 2.84
C ALA A 494 64.70 63.91 2.53
N GLY A 495 65.21 64.87 1.74
CA GLY A 495 66.62 64.93 1.35
C GLY A 495 67.02 64.09 0.12
N GLN A 496 66.09 63.38 -0.52
CA GLN A 496 66.36 62.64 -1.76
C GLN A 496 66.38 63.56 -3.00
N PRO A 497 67.25 63.31 -4.00
CA PRO A 497 67.37 64.14 -5.20
C PRO A 497 66.18 64.00 -6.16
N LEU A 498 65.50 62.85 -6.14
CA LEU A 498 64.27 62.59 -6.89
C LEU A 498 63.18 62.22 -5.90
N LYS A 499 62.12 63.03 -5.82
CA LYS A 499 60.97 62.80 -4.93
C LYS A 499 59.75 62.46 -5.78
N ARG A 500 59.39 61.19 -5.83
CA ARG A 500 58.25 60.69 -6.57
C ARG A 500 57.36 59.87 -5.63
N LEU A 501 56.09 60.27 -5.55
CA LEU A 501 55.04 59.56 -4.84
C LEU A 501 54.06 58.97 -5.85
N GLU A 502 53.88 57.66 -5.81
CA GLU A 502 52.94 56.95 -6.68
C GLU A 502 51.83 56.32 -5.83
N VAL A 503 50.57 56.60 -6.19
CA VAL A 503 49.40 55.98 -5.55
C VAL A 503 48.61 55.22 -6.61
N ARG A 504 48.49 53.91 -6.42
CA ARG A 504 47.83 53.00 -7.36
C ARG A 504 46.68 52.28 -6.67
N LEU A 505 45.50 52.33 -7.27
CA LEU A 505 44.29 51.65 -6.81
C LEU A 505 43.76 50.76 -7.93
N GLU A 506 43.84 49.46 -7.72
CA GLU A 506 43.46 48.43 -8.68
C GLU A 506 42.53 47.39 -8.03
N ALA A 507 41.70 46.74 -8.84
CA ALA A 507 40.91 45.59 -8.39
C ALA A 507 41.73 44.30 -8.59
N ASP A 508 41.72 43.43 -7.57
CA ASP A 508 42.33 42.11 -7.57
C ASP A 508 41.29 41.07 -7.13
N GLU A 509 40.71 40.34 -8.10
CA GLU A 509 39.61 39.37 -7.98
C GLU A 509 38.36 39.86 -7.20
N GLN A 510 38.43 39.89 -5.87
CA GLN A 510 37.36 40.31 -4.95
C GLN A 510 37.80 41.40 -3.95
N LEU A 511 39.00 41.95 -4.12
CA LEU A 511 39.60 42.92 -3.23
C LEU A 511 40.01 44.18 -4.02
N TRP A 512 39.84 45.36 -3.43
CA TRP A 512 40.53 46.58 -3.86
C TRP A 512 41.94 46.58 -3.25
N ARG A 513 42.96 46.74 -4.10
CA ARG A 513 44.36 46.88 -3.71
C ARG A 513 44.80 48.32 -3.92
N LEU A 514 45.06 49.04 -2.83
CA LEU A 514 45.57 50.40 -2.80
C LEU A 514 47.03 50.39 -2.34
N CYS A 515 47.96 50.72 -3.22
CA CYS A 515 49.38 50.79 -2.92
C CYS A 515 49.89 52.24 -2.97
N VAL A 516 50.63 52.63 -1.94
CA VAL A 516 51.37 53.91 -1.86
C VAL A 516 52.86 53.57 -1.96
N SER A 517 53.51 54.06 -3.00
CA SER A 517 54.94 53.85 -3.26
C SER A 517 55.68 55.17 -3.25
N ASP A 518 56.82 55.19 -2.57
CA ASP A 518 57.72 56.35 -2.50
C ASP A 518 59.07 56.06 -3.17
N SER A 519 59.80 57.12 -3.51
CA SER A 519 61.20 57.06 -3.95
C SER A 519 62.18 57.41 -2.82
N GLY A 520 61.84 57.03 -1.59
CA GLY A 520 62.62 57.29 -0.38
C GLY A 520 63.77 56.31 -0.16
N CYS A 521 64.30 56.25 1.06
CA CYS A 521 65.41 55.35 1.42
C CYS A 521 65.02 53.85 1.53
N GLY A 522 63.73 53.51 1.39
CA GLY A 522 63.23 52.16 1.62
C GLY A 522 63.26 51.75 3.10
N ILE A 523 62.92 50.47 3.36
CA ILE A 523 62.88 49.86 4.69
C ILE A 523 64.02 48.83 4.77
N ALA A 524 64.84 48.84 5.82
CA ALA A 524 65.84 47.78 6.00
C ALA A 524 65.16 46.40 6.10
N GLU A 525 65.72 45.36 5.47
CA GLU A 525 65.09 44.03 5.37
C GLU A 525 64.81 43.40 6.75
N GLU A 526 65.69 43.66 7.72
CA GLU A 526 65.53 43.29 9.14
C GLU A 526 64.35 43.97 9.84
N HIS A 527 63.85 45.08 9.32
CA HIS A 527 62.77 45.85 9.91
C HIS A 527 61.40 45.57 9.27
N LEU A 528 61.35 44.98 8.07
CA LEU A 528 60.10 44.70 7.34
C LEU A 528 59.08 43.88 8.14
N ALA A 529 59.56 42.92 8.96
CA ALA A 529 58.69 42.10 9.80
C ALA A 529 58.11 42.85 11.01
N GLN A 530 58.76 43.93 11.45
CA GLN A 530 58.47 44.66 12.69
C GLN A 530 57.82 46.03 12.45
N VAL A 531 57.72 46.49 11.19
CA VAL A 531 57.17 47.83 10.88
C VAL A 531 55.74 48.06 11.35
N PHE A 532 54.97 46.99 11.57
CA PHE A 532 53.61 47.05 12.09
C PHE A 532 53.51 46.83 13.60
N ASP A 533 54.63 46.48 14.26
CA ASP A 533 54.67 46.32 15.70
C ASP A 533 54.48 47.69 16.38
N PRO A 534 53.61 47.80 17.38
CA PRO A 534 53.44 49.05 18.12
C PRO A 534 54.77 49.57 18.68
N PHE A 535 54.99 50.87 18.54
CA PHE A 535 56.19 51.59 19.03
C PHE A 535 57.48 51.36 18.25
N PHE A 536 57.46 50.55 17.19
CA PHE A 536 58.59 50.44 16.28
C PHE A 536 58.74 51.71 15.43
N THR A 537 59.90 52.38 15.49
CA THR A 537 60.20 53.54 14.63
C THR A 537 61.70 53.66 14.36
N THR A 538 62.04 54.05 13.12
CA THR A 538 63.41 54.35 12.69
C THR A 538 63.73 55.84 12.72
N LYS A 539 62.78 56.69 13.15
CA LYS A 539 62.95 58.15 13.23
C LYS A 539 63.70 58.55 14.50
N ALA A 540 64.37 59.71 14.46
CA ALA A 540 65.06 60.27 15.62
C ALA A 540 64.09 60.45 16.81
N VAL A 541 64.63 60.34 18.03
CA VAL A 541 63.87 60.48 19.28
C VAL A 541 63.22 61.87 19.32
N GLY A 542 61.93 61.94 19.00
CA GLY A 542 61.24 63.23 18.85
C GLY A 542 60.41 63.40 17.57
N ASP A 543 60.47 62.48 16.61
CA ASP A 543 59.78 62.64 15.31
C ASP A 543 58.70 61.58 15.00
N GLY A 544 58.51 60.58 15.87
CA GLY A 544 57.41 59.62 15.76
C GLY A 544 57.33 58.66 16.95
N LEU A 545 56.12 58.21 17.30
CA LEU A 545 55.86 57.28 18.41
C LEU A 545 55.83 55.80 17.97
N GLY A 546 56.06 55.50 16.69
CA GLY A 546 55.93 54.13 16.15
C GLY A 546 54.51 53.55 16.21
N LEU A 547 53.50 54.36 16.54
CA LEU A 547 52.11 53.91 16.66
C LEU A 547 51.30 54.03 15.36
N GLY A 548 51.76 54.85 14.42
CA GLY A 548 51.00 55.14 13.19
C GLY A 548 50.69 53.88 12.38
N LEU A 549 51.73 53.11 12.02
CA LEU A 549 51.56 51.90 11.21
C LEU A 549 50.82 50.78 11.95
N ALA A 550 51.01 50.65 13.27
CA ALA A 550 50.27 49.70 14.09
C ALA A 550 48.76 50.04 14.17
N VAL A 551 48.42 51.33 14.29
CA VAL A 551 47.03 51.81 14.24
C VAL A 551 46.44 51.60 12.84
N SER A 552 47.21 51.89 11.79
CA SER A 552 46.81 51.60 10.41
C SER A 552 46.50 50.11 10.20
N PHE A 553 47.36 49.22 10.70
CA PHE A 553 47.17 47.77 10.63
C PHE A 553 45.88 47.33 11.34
N ALA A 554 45.64 47.83 12.55
CA ALA A 554 44.41 47.54 13.31
C ALA A 554 43.14 48.05 12.59
N ILE A 555 43.14 49.28 12.06
CA ILE A 555 41.99 49.83 11.33
C ILE A 555 41.65 48.98 10.10
N ILE A 556 42.67 48.59 9.33
CA ILE A 556 42.48 47.78 8.11
C ILE A 556 42.00 46.37 8.45
N HIS A 557 42.58 45.73 9.48
CA HIS A 557 42.15 44.40 9.92
C HIS A 557 40.71 44.38 10.46
N GLU A 558 40.31 45.39 11.24
CA GLU A 558 38.91 45.54 11.68
C GLU A 558 37.94 45.73 10.51
N SER A 559 38.40 46.37 9.43
CA SER A 559 37.65 46.57 8.20
C SER A 559 37.58 45.30 7.32
N GLY A 560 38.19 44.19 7.76
CA GLY A 560 38.24 42.93 7.02
C GLY A 560 39.29 42.90 5.91
N GLY A 561 40.23 43.85 5.93
CA GLY A 561 41.32 43.97 4.97
C GLY A 561 42.68 43.50 5.50
N ARG A 562 43.73 43.68 4.69
CA ARG A 562 45.13 43.44 5.06
C ARG A 562 46.01 44.61 4.66
N LEU A 563 46.98 44.97 5.51
CA LEU A 563 48.02 45.95 5.21
C LEU A 563 49.37 45.23 5.12
N THR A 564 50.11 45.44 4.03
CA THR A 564 51.45 44.88 3.80
C THR A 564 52.46 45.97 3.47
N ALA A 565 53.74 45.70 3.70
CA ALA A 565 54.86 46.58 3.38
C ALA A 565 55.95 45.76 2.68
N ASP A 566 56.49 46.30 1.59
CA ASP A 566 57.59 45.74 0.83
C ASP A 566 58.52 46.87 0.35
N ASN A 567 59.70 46.53 -0.17
CA ASN A 567 60.57 47.49 -0.87
C ASN A 567 60.38 47.40 -2.39
N HIS A 568 60.54 48.54 -3.07
CA HIS A 568 60.60 48.66 -4.53
C HIS A 568 61.98 49.20 -4.94
N GLU A 569 62.36 49.11 -6.23
CA GLU A 569 63.72 49.39 -6.74
C GLU A 569 64.38 50.69 -6.20
N HIS A 570 63.58 51.70 -5.84
CA HIS A 570 64.06 52.99 -5.36
C HIS A 570 63.31 53.54 -4.12
N GLY A 571 62.64 52.70 -3.31
CA GLY A 571 61.94 53.14 -2.08
C GLY A 571 61.02 52.08 -1.46
N ALA A 572 60.03 52.49 -0.66
CA ALA A 572 59.09 51.56 -0.02
C ALA A 572 57.73 51.53 -0.72
N VAL A 573 56.98 50.43 -0.53
CA VAL A 573 55.58 50.30 -0.96
C VAL A 573 54.73 49.71 0.15
N PHE A 574 53.66 50.42 0.49
CA PHE A 574 52.64 49.96 1.44
C PHE A 574 51.36 49.67 0.69
N CYS A 575 50.84 48.44 0.80
CA CYS A 575 49.63 48.01 0.11
C CYS A 575 48.51 47.66 1.11
N VAL A 576 47.37 48.32 0.96
CA VAL A 576 46.12 48.03 1.65
C VAL A 576 45.22 47.20 0.73
N THR A 577 44.74 46.06 1.20
CA THR A 577 43.69 45.29 0.52
C THR A 577 42.39 45.35 1.31
N LEU A 578 41.28 45.67 0.65
CA LEU A 578 39.95 45.76 1.25
C LEU A 578 38.93 45.00 0.40
N PRO A 579 37.92 44.32 1.00
CA PRO A 579 36.87 43.66 0.23
C PRO A 579 36.08 44.62 -0.66
N ILE A 580 35.84 44.22 -1.91
CA ILE A 580 34.94 44.94 -2.82
C ILE A 580 33.51 44.78 -2.30
N ASP A 581 32.77 45.89 -2.23
CA ASP A 581 31.33 45.85 -1.91
C ASP A 581 30.53 45.34 -3.13
N GLN A 582 30.17 44.04 -3.13
CA GLN A 582 29.57 43.34 -4.28
C GLN A 582 28.10 43.67 -4.56
N GLU A 583 27.42 44.49 -3.75
CA GLU A 583 26.03 44.94 -3.98
C GLU A 583 25.86 45.82 -5.24
N ALA A 584 26.94 46.12 -5.97
CA ALA A 584 26.94 46.97 -7.16
C ALA A 584 27.04 46.22 -8.51
N GLN A 585 27.33 44.92 -8.54
CA GLN A 585 27.43 44.16 -9.81
C GLN A 585 26.10 43.54 -10.26
N LEU A 586 25.01 43.71 -9.51
CA LEU A 586 23.67 43.21 -9.84
C LEU A 586 22.71 44.27 -10.41
N HIS A 587 23.13 45.55 -10.51
CA HIS A 587 22.32 46.65 -11.05
C HIS A 587 23.13 47.64 -11.91
N ALA A 588 23.98 47.13 -12.81
CA ALA A 588 24.55 47.89 -13.91
C ALA A 588 24.13 47.27 -15.25
#